data_AF-A0A178A9Q9-F1
#
_entry.id   AF-A0A178A9Q9-F1
#
_cell.length_a   1.000
_cell.length_b   1.000
_cell.length_c   1.000
_cell.angle_alpha   90.00
_cell.angle_beta   90.00
_cell.angle_gamma   90.00
#
_symmetry.space_group_name_H-M   'P 1'
#
loop_
_entity.id
_entity.type
_entity.pdbx_description
1 polymer ?
#
loop_
_entity_poly.entity_id
_entity_poly.type
_entity_poly.pdbx_seq_one_letter_code
_entity_poly.pdbx_strand_id
1 'polypeptide(L)'
;MVLEEEAWAVLQISPNASENLRRALESGDEAYVPDTAATVYFASARNQIVTTSLAVPAVMGLVNGIVEGIALNSTVTYLESSAGVRDGGGCAMCLVKPFGVAQRDLIPFNEPVAMGPLSTGLIFLLTFTFQFFTILRAGASTYGHLLTLCSTLTMRTLSSLSAYLFLSLTYTLILLAFSLPLTGLFPSHPSYGFMTLWMLNFLTMTACGLVLEAACTAIGMEFAPFVLNVWLIANASPGFAAMETMPRFYRYGYAMPFWNAGQATRTVVFGTKSHLGLNFGVLVAWCVLGWVAVCVATKWRVETGRRKGRHYVP
;
A
#
# COMPACT_ATOMS: atom_id res chain seq x y z
N MET A 1 11.26 -15.73 -4.29
CA MET A 1 9.88 -15.83 -4.82
C MET A 1 8.89 -14.97 -4.04
N VAL A 2 8.34 -15.40 -2.90
CA VAL A 2 7.28 -14.63 -2.19
C VAL A 2 7.79 -13.28 -1.65
N LEU A 3 8.94 -13.26 -0.96
CA LEU A 3 9.58 -12.03 -0.47
C LEU A 3 10.04 -11.10 -1.61
N GLU A 4 10.36 -11.68 -2.76
CA GLU A 4 10.79 -10.96 -3.96
C GLU A 4 9.61 -10.44 -4.81
N GLU A 5 8.38 -10.65 -4.35
CA GLU A 5 7.13 -10.26 -5.02
C GLU A 5 6.87 -10.96 -6.36
N GLU A 6 7.56 -12.07 -6.66
CA GLU A 6 7.38 -12.84 -7.90
C GLU A 6 6.13 -13.72 -7.88
N ALA A 7 5.67 -14.11 -6.68
CA ALA A 7 4.49 -14.93 -6.47
C ALA A 7 3.72 -14.45 -5.23
N TRP A 8 2.40 -14.59 -5.24
CA TRP A 8 1.53 -14.21 -4.10
C TRP A 8 1.53 -15.25 -2.98
N ALA A 9 1.59 -16.53 -3.33
CA ALA A 9 1.67 -17.63 -2.39
C ALA A 9 2.43 -18.79 -3.02
N VAL A 10 3.13 -19.58 -2.20
CA VAL A 10 3.86 -20.78 -2.62
C VAL A 10 3.43 -21.94 -1.73
N LEU A 11 2.99 -23.02 -2.34
CA LEU A 11 2.71 -24.28 -1.65
C LEU A 11 3.98 -25.13 -1.60
N GLN A 12 4.46 -25.44 -0.40
CA GLN A 12 5.52 -26.40 -0.17
C GLN A 12 4.91 -27.68 0.39
N ILE A 13 5.26 -28.82 -0.21
CA ILE A 13 4.91 -30.14 0.31
C ILE A 13 6.10 -30.63 1.13
N SER A 14 5.85 -31.09 2.36
CA SER A 14 6.89 -31.61 3.22
C SER A 14 7.44 -32.94 2.68
N PRO A 15 8.76 -33.16 2.75
CA PRO A 15 9.34 -34.42 2.31
C PRO A 15 8.78 -35.57 3.14
N ASN A 16 8.52 -36.71 2.49
CA ASN A 16 8.00 -37.93 3.11
C ASN A 16 6.64 -37.78 3.82
N ALA A 17 5.80 -36.81 3.43
CA ALA A 17 4.48 -36.62 4.05
C ALA A 17 3.62 -37.89 4.07
N SER A 18 3.55 -38.63 2.95
CA SER A 18 2.80 -39.89 2.85
C SER A 18 3.38 -41.01 3.71
N GLU A 19 4.71 -41.08 3.82
CA GLU A 19 5.40 -42.09 4.62
C GLU A 19 5.27 -41.80 6.13
N ASN A 20 5.28 -40.53 6.52
CA ASN A 20 5.04 -40.12 7.90
C ASN A 20 3.62 -40.47 8.34
N LEU A 21 2.62 -40.28 7.47
CA LEU A 21 1.25 -40.71 7.73
C LEU A 21 1.16 -42.24 7.87
N ARG A 22 1.79 -42.99 6.97
CA ARG A 22 1.80 -44.47 7.02
C ARG A 22 2.41 -44.97 8.33
N ARG A 23 3.53 -44.39 8.76
CA ARG A 23 4.16 -44.70 10.04
C ARG A 23 3.26 -44.37 11.23
N ALA A 24 2.61 -43.21 11.23
CA ALA A 24 1.70 -42.80 12.30
C ALA A 24 0.49 -43.75 12.42
N LEU A 25 -0.02 -44.24 11.28
CA LEU A 25 -1.10 -45.24 11.24
C LEU A 25 -0.64 -46.62 11.77
N GLU A 26 0.58 -47.05 11.42
CA GLU A 26 1.15 -48.33 11.87
C GLU A 26 1.60 -48.33 13.33
N SER A 27 2.13 -47.21 13.83
CA SER A 27 2.61 -47.09 15.21
C SER A 27 1.57 -46.59 16.20
N GLY A 28 0.42 -46.10 15.72
CA GLY A 28 -0.61 -45.48 16.56
C GLY A 28 -0.13 -44.21 17.26
N ASP A 29 0.54 -43.31 16.54
CA ASP A 29 1.07 -42.08 17.13
C ASP A 29 -0.02 -41.00 17.30
N GLU A 30 -0.46 -40.79 18.54
CA GLU A 30 -1.43 -39.73 18.88
C GLU A 30 -0.85 -38.31 18.71
N ALA A 31 0.47 -38.15 18.61
CA ALA A 31 1.14 -36.85 18.45
C ALA A 31 1.28 -36.40 16.98
N TYR A 32 0.78 -37.17 16.01
CA TYR A 32 0.84 -36.80 14.61
C TYR A 32 0.08 -35.49 14.32
N VAL A 33 0.80 -34.49 13.77
CA VAL A 33 0.22 -33.19 13.41
C VAL A 33 -0.02 -33.14 11.89
N PRO A 34 -1.28 -33.22 11.43
CA PRO A 34 -1.59 -33.31 10.01
C PRO A 34 -1.24 -32.04 9.22
N ASP A 35 -1.24 -30.88 9.88
CA ASP A 35 -0.91 -29.59 9.25
C ASP A 35 0.56 -29.46 8.82
N THR A 36 1.41 -30.44 9.16
CA THR A 36 2.82 -30.48 8.72
C THR A 36 3.00 -31.04 7.30
N ALA A 37 1.96 -31.63 6.69
CA ALA A 37 2.07 -32.28 5.39
C ALA A 37 2.29 -31.29 4.23
N ALA A 38 1.59 -30.15 4.26
CA ALA A 38 1.77 -29.08 3.30
C ALA A 38 1.78 -27.73 4.01
N THR A 39 2.58 -26.79 3.53
CA THR A 39 2.65 -25.43 4.07
C THR A 39 2.53 -24.43 2.93
N VAL A 40 1.57 -23.50 3.05
CA VAL A 40 1.42 -22.37 2.14
C VAL A 40 2.13 -21.16 2.73
N TYR A 41 3.14 -20.68 2.02
CA TYR A 41 3.87 -19.46 2.33
C TYR A 41 3.28 -18.28 1.57
N PHE A 42 2.96 -17.19 2.26
CA PHE A 42 2.48 -15.95 1.65
C PHE A 42 3.02 -14.74 2.42
N ALA A 43 2.79 -13.53 1.91
CA ALA A 43 3.12 -12.27 2.59
C ALA A 43 1.89 -11.35 2.60
N SER A 44 1.24 -11.20 3.75
CA SER A 44 0.01 -10.39 3.85
C SER A 44 0.30 -8.89 3.81
N ALA A 45 1.43 -8.44 4.36
CA ALA A 45 1.81 -7.03 4.36
C ALA A 45 2.06 -6.43 2.96
N ARG A 46 2.30 -7.25 1.93
CA ARG A 46 2.44 -6.81 0.53
C ARG A 46 1.19 -6.06 0.07
N ASN A 47 0.03 -6.66 0.28
CA ASN A 47 -1.28 -6.03 0.11
C ASN A 47 -2.31 -6.85 0.88
N GLN A 48 -2.72 -6.36 2.04
CA GLN A 48 -3.63 -7.07 2.93
C GLN A 48 -4.92 -7.48 2.22
N ILE A 49 -5.50 -6.57 1.43
CA ILE A 49 -6.77 -6.81 0.73
C ILE A 49 -6.60 -7.96 -0.26
N VAL A 50 -5.63 -7.89 -1.17
CA VAL A 50 -5.45 -8.93 -2.20
C VAL A 50 -5.04 -10.26 -1.59
N THR A 51 -4.12 -10.26 -0.62
CA THR A 51 -3.64 -11.52 -0.03
C THR A 51 -4.75 -12.25 0.72
N THR A 52 -5.52 -11.54 1.56
CA THR A 52 -6.57 -12.17 2.38
C THR A 52 -7.88 -12.41 1.64
N SER A 53 -8.26 -11.57 0.68
CA SER A 53 -9.55 -11.74 -0.03
C SER A 53 -9.46 -12.58 -1.30
N LEU A 54 -8.28 -12.67 -1.94
CA LEU A 54 -8.12 -13.30 -3.25
C LEU A 54 -7.05 -14.40 -3.25
N ALA A 55 -5.81 -14.09 -2.90
CA ALA A 55 -4.69 -15.00 -3.14
C ALA A 55 -4.74 -16.24 -2.24
N VAL A 56 -4.82 -16.07 -0.91
CA VAL A 56 -4.85 -17.19 0.03
C VAL A 56 -6.13 -18.03 -0.15
N PRO A 57 -7.35 -17.45 -0.25
CA PRO A 57 -8.54 -18.25 -0.50
C PRO A 57 -8.51 -19.03 -1.82
N ALA A 58 -7.97 -18.45 -2.90
CA ALA A 58 -7.87 -19.15 -4.18
C ALA A 58 -6.94 -20.37 -4.11
N VAL A 59 -5.78 -20.23 -3.46
CA VAL A 59 -4.85 -21.35 -3.25
C VAL A 59 -5.46 -22.40 -2.31
N MET A 60 -6.03 -21.96 -1.18
CA MET A 60 -6.64 -22.88 -0.21
C MET A 60 -7.84 -23.62 -0.81
N GLY A 61 -8.66 -22.98 -1.65
CA GLY A 61 -9.77 -23.63 -2.35
C GLY A 61 -9.31 -24.78 -3.27
N LEU A 62 -8.22 -24.57 -4.00
CA LEU A 62 -7.62 -25.62 -4.84
C LEU A 62 -6.98 -26.73 -4.01
N VAL A 63 -6.18 -26.36 -3.00
CA VAL A 63 -5.43 -27.32 -2.20
C VAL A 63 -6.36 -28.17 -1.34
N ASN A 64 -7.36 -27.57 -0.69
CA ASN A 64 -8.31 -28.32 0.15
C ASN A 64 -9.05 -29.38 -0.66
N GLY A 65 -9.52 -29.05 -1.87
CA GLY A 65 -10.19 -30.04 -2.72
C GLY A 65 -9.30 -31.22 -3.12
N ILE A 66 -8.01 -30.96 -3.39
CA ILE A 66 -7.04 -32.03 -3.72
C ILE A 66 -6.71 -32.85 -2.47
N VAL A 67 -6.45 -32.19 -1.35
CA VAL A 67 -6.08 -32.83 -0.07
C VAL A 67 -7.21 -33.70 0.45
N GLU A 68 -8.46 -33.25 0.36
CA GLU A 68 -9.64 -34.05 0.73
C GLU A 68 -9.78 -35.30 -0.14
N GLY A 69 -9.56 -35.19 -1.46
CA GLY A 69 -9.57 -36.35 -2.35
C GLY A 69 -8.48 -37.38 -2.03
N ILE A 70 -7.25 -36.92 -1.77
CA ILE A 70 -6.13 -37.78 -1.38
C ILE A 70 -6.38 -38.39 0.01
N ALA A 71 -6.92 -37.61 0.95
CA ALA A 71 -7.27 -38.03 2.29
C ALA A 71 -8.26 -39.20 2.26
N LEU A 72 -9.37 -39.06 1.55
CA LEU A 72 -10.38 -40.11 1.42
C LEU A 72 -9.79 -41.39 0.82
N ASN A 73 -9.00 -41.28 -0.25
CA ASN A 73 -8.36 -42.44 -0.88
C ASN A 73 -7.37 -43.14 0.08
N SER A 74 -6.58 -42.37 0.84
CA SER A 74 -5.64 -42.92 1.82
C SER A 74 -6.33 -43.64 2.96
N THR A 75 -7.44 -43.09 3.48
CA THR A 75 -8.24 -43.70 4.54
C THR A 75 -8.93 -44.98 4.06
N VAL A 76 -9.53 -44.97 2.85
CA VAL A 76 -10.14 -46.18 2.27
C VAL A 76 -9.11 -47.28 2.05
N THR A 77 -7.96 -46.95 1.44
CA THR A 77 -6.88 -47.92 1.20
C THR A 77 -6.37 -48.52 2.51
N TYR A 78 -6.27 -47.72 3.58
CA TYR A 78 -5.85 -48.21 4.89
C TYR A 78 -6.90 -49.13 5.54
N LEU A 79 -8.18 -48.77 5.48
CA LEU A 79 -9.27 -49.60 6.02
C LEU A 79 -9.45 -50.93 5.26
N GLU A 80 -9.17 -50.95 3.96
CA GLU A 80 -9.17 -52.17 3.14
C GLU A 80 -7.93 -53.04 3.40
N SER A 81 -6.87 -52.49 3.97
CA SER A 81 -5.67 -53.24 4.33
C SER A 81 -5.88 -54.09 5.60
N SER A 82 -5.20 -55.23 5.69
CA SER A 82 -5.30 -56.14 6.84
C SER A 82 -4.88 -55.52 8.18
N ALA A 83 -4.14 -54.40 8.15
CA ALA A 83 -3.73 -53.63 9.33
C ALA A 83 -4.91 -52.80 9.89
N GLY A 84 -5.68 -52.13 9.02
CA GLY A 84 -6.86 -51.35 9.41
C GLY A 84 -7.97 -52.20 10.06
N VAL A 85 -8.09 -53.47 9.67
CA VAL A 85 -9.07 -54.43 10.22
C VAL A 85 -8.67 -55.00 11.59
N ARG A 86 -7.37 -55.04 11.92
CA ARG A 86 -6.86 -55.66 13.17
C ARG A 86 -6.51 -54.66 14.27
N ASP A 87 -6.12 -53.43 13.91
CA ASP A 87 -5.49 -52.46 14.81
C ASP A 87 -6.15 -51.07 14.78
N GLY A 88 -7.43 -51.02 14.38
CA GLY A 88 -8.19 -49.83 13.94
C GLY A 88 -8.45 -48.72 14.98
N GLY A 89 -7.51 -48.40 15.87
CA GLY A 89 -7.68 -47.39 16.90
C GLY A 89 -6.45 -46.56 17.28
N GLY A 90 -5.26 -46.81 16.72
CA GLY A 90 -4.03 -46.16 17.20
C GLY A 90 -3.97 -44.64 17.01
N CYS A 91 -4.55 -44.09 15.94
CA CYS A 91 -4.56 -42.64 15.69
C CYS A 91 -5.86 -42.20 15.01
N ALA A 92 -6.87 -41.81 15.81
CA ALA A 92 -8.15 -41.32 15.30
C ALA A 92 -8.00 -40.06 14.42
N MET A 93 -7.05 -39.17 14.77
CA MET A 93 -6.79 -37.94 14.01
C MET A 93 -6.25 -38.24 12.60
N CYS A 94 -5.45 -39.30 12.46
CA CYS A 94 -4.88 -39.74 11.19
C CYS A 94 -5.95 -40.25 10.21
N LEU A 95 -7.07 -40.79 10.72
CA LEU A 95 -8.18 -41.28 9.90
C LEU A 95 -9.14 -40.14 9.49
N VAL A 96 -9.40 -39.20 10.39
CA VAL A 96 -10.34 -38.08 10.18
C VAL A 96 -9.73 -36.96 9.34
N LYS A 97 -8.44 -36.65 9.55
CA LYS A 97 -7.71 -35.60 8.83
C LYS A 97 -6.27 -36.05 8.59
N PRO A 98 -6.01 -36.96 7.63
CA PRO A 98 -4.67 -37.51 7.37
C PRO A 98 -3.65 -36.47 6.91
N PHE A 99 -4.12 -35.48 6.16
CA PHE A 99 -3.30 -34.40 5.61
C PHE A 99 -3.94 -33.05 5.94
N GLY A 100 -3.12 -32.11 6.39
CA GLY A 100 -3.49 -30.73 6.66
C GLY A 100 -2.56 -29.77 5.95
N VAL A 101 -2.99 -28.51 5.88
CA VAL A 101 -2.27 -27.44 5.19
C VAL A 101 -2.04 -26.32 6.19
N ALA A 102 -0.79 -26.16 6.61
CA ALA A 102 -0.38 -25.03 7.43
C ALA A 102 -0.28 -23.75 6.58
N GLN A 103 -0.59 -22.62 7.20
CA GLN A 103 -0.44 -21.29 6.62
C GLN A 103 0.72 -20.57 7.32
N ARG A 104 1.71 -20.11 6.55
CA ARG A 104 2.87 -19.37 7.05
C ARG A 104 2.95 -18.02 6.36
N ASP A 105 2.64 -16.99 7.12
CA ASP A 105 2.85 -15.61 6.68
C ASP A 105 4.30 -15.19 6.96
N LEU A 106 5.03 -14.85 5.91
CA LEU A 106 6.42 -14.43 5.98
C LEU A 106 6.57 -12.98 6.45
N ILE A 107 5.60 -12.13 6.11
CA ILE A 107 5.57 -10.72 6.52
C ILE A 107 4.12 -10.40 6.93
N PRO A 108 3.77 -10.66 8.20
CA PRO A 108 2.40 -10.49 8.67
C PRO A 108 2.00 -9.02 8.76
N PHE A 109 0.78 -8.73 8.32
CA PHE A 109 0.08 -7.49 8.64
C PHE A 109 -0.48 -7.59 10.06
N ASN A 110 0.38 -7.39 11.05
CA ASN A 110 0.05 -7.54 12.47
C ASN A 110 -0.68 -6.32 13.06
N GLU A 111 -0.46 -5.13 12.51
CA GLU A 111 -1.00 -3.88 13.07
C GLU A 111 -2.18 -3.33 12.26
N PRO A 112 -3.43 -3.49 12.75
CA PRO A 112 -4.62 -3.00 12.05
C PRO A 112 -4.65 -1.47 11.95
N VAL A 113 -3.93 -0.76 12.83
CA VAL A 113 -3.78 0.69 12.80
C VAL A 113 -3.24 1.18 11.46
N ALA A 114 -2.39 0.39 10.79
CA ALA A 114 -1.83 0.73 9.48
C ALA A 114 -2.88 0.78 8.35
N MET A 115 -4.08 0.21 8.54
CA MET A 115 -5.15 0.27 7.55
C MET A 115 -5.64 1.69 7.31
N GLY A 116 -5.71 2.50 8.37
CA GLY A 116 -6.11 3.91 8.33
C GLY A 116 -5.25 4.73 7.37
N PRO A 117 -3.92 4.85 7.60
CA PRO A 117 -3.03 5.62 6.72
C PRO A 117 -2.96 5.08 5.29
N LEU A 118 -2.98 3.75 5.11
CA LEU A 118 -2.87 3.12 3.78
C LEU A 118 -4.14 3.24 2.93
N SER A 119 -5.32 3.31 3.55
CA SER A 119 -6.60 3.35 2.82
C SER A 119 -7.14 4.78 2.70
N THR A 120 -7.24 5.50 3.82
CA THR A 120 -7.90 6.81 3.88
C THR A 120 -6.92 7.94 4.17
N GLY A 121 -5.75 7.62 4.74
CA GLY A 121 -4.74 8.61 5.10
C GLY A 121 -4.24 9.48 3.95
N LEU A 122 -3.95 8.87 2.80
CA LEU A 122 -3.51 9.59 1.61
C LEU A 122 -4.60 10.56 1.09
N ILE A 123 -5.87 10.19 1.23
CA ILE A 123 -7.01 11.04 0.88
C ILE A 123 -7.05 12.25 1.83
N PHE A 124 -6.91 12.03 3.14
CA PHE A 124 -6.84 13.11 4.12
C PHE A 124 -5.65 14.04 3.88
N LEU A 125 -4.47 13.50 3.55
CA LEU A 125 -3.31 14.31 3.18
C LEU A 125 -3.63 15.23 2.00
N LEU A 126 -4.27 14.71 0.95
CA LEU A 126 -4.64 15.51 -0.22
C LEU A 126 -5.70 16.57 0.11
N THR A 127 -6.72 16.23 0.88
CA THR A 127 -7.77 17.19 1.24
C THR A 127 -7.23 18.30 2.15
N PHE A 128 -6.39 17.99 3.13
CA PHE A 128 -5.71 19.01 3.95
C PHE A 128 -4.76 19.87 3.11
N THR A 129 -4.01 19.26 2.19
CA THR A 129 -3.15 19.99 1.24
C THR A 129 -3.96 21.02 0.46
N PHE A 130 -5.14 20.64 -0.03
CA PHE A 130 -6.05 21.53 -0.75
C PHE A 130 -6.59 22.67 0.13
N GLN A 131 -7.04 22.38 1.36
CA GLN A 131 -7.58 23.41 2.26
C GLN A 131 -6.52 24.46 2.63
N PHE A 132 -5.30 24.05 2.93
CA PHE A 132 -4.23 25.01 3.22
C PHE A 132 -3.81 25.79 1.98
N PHE A 133 -3.76 25.14 0.82
CA PHE A 133 -3.51 25.82 -0.45
C PHE A 133 -4.54 26.94 -0.71
N THR A 134 -5.84 26.69 -0.53
CA THR A 134 -6.87 27.69 -0.80
C THR A 134 -6.77 28.89 0.14
N ILE A 135 -6.48 28.66 1.43
CA ILE A 135 -6.27 29.73 2.43
C ILE A 135 -5.05 30.58 2.07
N LEU A 136 -3.91 29.95 1.81
CA LEU A 136 -2.67 30.64 1.47
C LEU A 136 -2.82 31.46 0.19
N ARG A 137 -3.53 30.92 -0.81
CA ARG A 137 -3.83 31.63 -2.05
C ARG A 137 -4.75 32.83 -1.84
N ALA A 138 -5.79 32.69 -1.01
CA ALA A 138 -6.67 33.82 -0.68
C ALA A 138 -5.86 34.96 -0.04
N GLY A 139 -4.97 34.64 0.90
CA GLY A 139 -4.03 35.61 1.48
C GLY A 139 -3.14 36.27 0.43
N ALA A 140 -2.56 35.48 -0.48
CA ALA A 140 -1.70 35.99 -1.54
C ALA A 140 -2.43 36.93 -2.51
N SER A 141 -3.71 36.68 -2.82
CA SER A 141 -4.52 37.53 -3.71
C SER A 141 -4.81 38.92 -3.13
N THR A 142 -4.91 39.04 -1.80
CA THR A 142 -5.13 40.32 -1.11
C THR A 142 -3.90 41.24 -1.20
N TYR A 143 -2.71 40.67 -1.03
CA TYR A 143 -1.45 41.42 -1.00
C TYR A 143 -0.70 41.42 -2.34
N GLY A 144 -1.17 40.65 -3.33
CA GLY A 144 -0.47 40.42 -4.60
C GLY A 144 -0.27 41.67 -5.46
N HIS A 145 -1.04 42.73 -5.25
CA HIS A 145 -0.90 43.99 -5.97
C HIS A 145 0.40 44.76 -5.64
N LEU A 146 1.07 44.41 -4.53
CA LEU A 146 2.28 45.08 -4.05
C LEU A 146 3.58 44.38 -4.52
N LEU A 147 3.48 43.18 -5.11
CA LEU A 147 4.63 42.31 -5.37
C LEU A 147 4.91 42.12 -6.86
N THR A 148 6.20 41.99 -7.20
CA THR A 148 6.65 41.58 -8.54
C THR A 148 6.35 40.10 -8.78
N LEU A 149 6.23 39.68 -10.05
CA LEU A 149 5.86 38.30 -10.42
C LEU A 149 6.75 37.24 -9.77
N CYS A 150 8.07 37.45 -9.76
CA CYS A 150 9.00 36.52 -9.12
C CYS A 150 8.79 36.46 -7.61
N SER A 151 8.58 37.61 -6.96
CA SER A 151 8.35 37.69 -5.52
C SER A 151 7.02 37.04 -5.11
N THR A 152 5.97 37.20 -5.91
CA THR A 152 4.67 36.54 -5.68
C THR A 152 4.79 35.03 -5.83
N LEU A 153 5.50 34.56 -6.86
CA LEU A 153 5.73 33.15 -7.09
C LEU A 153 6.53 32.52 -5.95
N THR A 154 7.64 33.14 -5.54
CA THR A 154 8.47 32.62 -4.44
C THR A 154 7.71 32.61 -3.11
N MET A 155 6.96 33.68 -2.81
CA MET A 155 6.13 33.75 -1.60
C MET A 155 5.08 32.64 -1.59
N ARG A 156 4.40 32.40 -2.72
CA ARG A 156 3.36 31.38 -2.82
C ARG A 156 3.92 29.97 -2.71
N THR A 157 4.99 29.65 -3.44
CA THR A 157 5.60 28.31 -3.38
C THR A 157 6.22 28.05 -2.01
N LEU A 158 6.91 29.03 -1.42
CA LEU A 158 7.59 28.83 -0.13
C LEU A 158 6.58 28.72 1.03
N SER A 159 5.48 29.47 0.99
CA SER A 159 4.40 29.36 1.98
C SER A 159 3.66 28.03 1.90
N SER A 160 3.36 27.53 0.69
CA SER A 160 2.77 26.20 0.50
C SER A 160 3.72 25.12 1.02
N LEU A 161 5.01 25.17 0.66
CA LEU A 161 6.01 24.18 1.10
C LEU A 161 6.19 24.19 2.62
N SER A 162 6.25 25.36 3.26
CA SER A 162 6.38 25.43 4.72
C SER A 162 5.15 24.86 5.42
N ALA A 163 3.94 25.19 4.95
CA ALA A 163 2.71 24.59 5.48
C ALA A 163 2.71 23.06 5.32
N TYR A 164 3.10 22.54 4.16
CA TYR A 164 3.17 21.09 3.93
C TYR A 164 4.21 20.40 4.81
N LEU A 165 5.32 21.06 5.13
CA LEU A 165 6.34 20.54 6.05
C LEU A 165 5.78 20.35 7.46
N PHE A 166 5.04 21.33 7.99
CA PHE A 166 4.41 21.23 9.31
C PHE A 166 3.21 20.29 9.35
N LEU A 167 2.40 20.26 8.29
CA LEU A 167 1.25 19.35 8.21
C LEU A 167 1.68 17.90 8.10
N SER A 168 2.66 17.60 7.25
CA SER A 168 3.22 16.26 7.14
C SER A 168 3.84 15.80 8.46
N LEU A 169 4.51 16.71 9.20
CA LEU A 169 5.05 16.41 10.52
C LEU A 169 3.93 16.04 11.50
N THR A 170 2.91 16.88 11.61
CA THR A 170 1.75 16.64 12.49
C THR A 170 1.06 15.32 12.14
N TYR A 171 0.87 15.05 10.84
CA TYR A 171 0.29 13.79 10.37
C TYR A 171 1.14 12.59 10.80
N THR A 172 2.46 12.64 10.62
CA THR A 172 3.34 11.56 11.09
C THR A 172 3.40 11.40 12.59
N LEU A 173 3.29 12.49 13.35
CA LEU A 173 3.21 12.44 14.81
C LEU A 173 1.92 11.79 15.28
N ILE A 174 0.80 12.02 14.59
CA ILE A 174 -0.47 11.34 14.87
C ILE A 174 -0.33 9.84 14.61
N LEU A 175 0.28 9.43 13.49
CA LEU A 175 0.54 8.01 13.21
C LEU A 175 1.43 7.37 14.28
N LEU A 176 2.45 8.10 14.75
CA LEU A 176 3.30 7.65 15.85
C LEU A 176 2.53 7.53 17.18
N ALA A 177 1.63 8.48 17.47
CA ALA A 177 0.79 8.47 18.67
C ALA A 177 -0.17 7.28 18.69
N PHE A 178 -0.66 6.85 17.52
CA PHE A 178 -1.42 5.61 17.37
C PHE A 178 -0.55 4.34 17.38
N SER A 179 0.72 4.44 17.74
CA SER A 179 1.66 3.32 17.86
C SER A 179 1.87 2.54 16.56
N LEU A 180 1.89 3.24 15.41
CA LEU A 180 2.26 2.61 14.14
C LEU A 180 3.73 2.14 14.20
N PRO A 181 4.04 0.86 13.94
CA PRO A 181 5.41 0.37 14.00
C PRO A 181 6.20 0.90 12.80
N LEU A 182 7.33 1.54 13.08
CA LEU A 182 8.24 2.10 12.06
C LEU A 182 9.55 1.31 11.97
N THR A 183 9.54 0.09 12.49
CA THR A 183 10.70 -0.79 12.64
C THR A 183 10.84 -1.80 11.52
N GLY A 184 9.92 -1.84 10.54
CA GLY A 184 9.91 -2.82 9.46
C GLY A 184 11.21 -2.79 8.63
N LEU A 185 11.52 -1.66 8.01
CA LEU A 185 12.75 -1.53 7.22
C LEU A 185 14.00 -1.24 8.07
N PHE A 186 13.82 -0.57 9.21
CA PHE A 186 14.92 -0.14 10.08
C PHE A 186 14.74 -0.70 11.50
N PRO A 187 14.99 -2.00 11.73
CA PRO A 187 14.75 -2.64 13.02
C PRO A 187 15.57 -2.06 14.17
N SER A 188 16.81 -1.63 13.87
CA SER A 188 17.75 -1.10 14.87
C SER A 188 17.58 0.39 15.18
N HIS A 189 16.90 1.15 14.31
CA HIS A 189 16.81 2.61 14.42
C HIS A 189 15.41 3.12 14.02
N PRO A 190 14.44 3.10 14.96
CA PRO A 190 13.07 3.57 14.70
C PRO A 190 12.98 5.04 14.25
N SER A 191 13.97 5.86 14.64
CA SER A 191 14.07 7.26 14.25
C SER A 191 14.25 7.45 12.74
N TYR A 192 14.93 6.53 12.05
CA TYR A 192 15.08 6.57 10.59
C TYR A 192 13.76 6.24 9.87
N GLY A 193 12.97 5.32 10.44
CA GLY A 193 11.62 5.02 9.95
C GLY A 193 10.70 6.24 10.05
N PHE A 194 10.73 6.95 11.18
CA PHE A 194 9.99 8.20 11.35
C PHE A 194 10.40 9.28 10.37
N MET A 195 11.70 9.55 10.23
CA MET A 195 12.21 10.57 9.30
C MET A 195 11.83 10.24 7.85
N THR A 196 11.94 8.97 7.46
CA THR A 196 11.60 8.51 6.10
C THR A 196 10.11 8.69 5.84
N LEU A 197 9.23 8.31 6.79
CA LEU A 197 7.79 8.47 6.66
C LEU A 197 7.38 9.94 6.63
N TRP A 198 8.03 10.80 7.43
CA TRP A 198 7.78 12.23 7.42
C TRP A 198 8.14 12.86 6.08
N MET A 199 9.35 12.60 5.57
CA MET A 199 9.77 13.11 4.26
C MET A 199 8.92 12.53 3.12
N LEU A 200 8.47 11.28 3.23
CA LEU A 200 7.54 10.68 2.28
C LEU A 200 6.20 11.42 2.23
N ASN A 201 5.60 11.70 3.39
CA ASN A 201 4.35 12.44 3.48
C ASN A 201 4.53 13.89 3.01
N PHE A 202 5.64 14.53 3.35
CA PHE A 202 5.99 15.87 2.88
C PHE A 202 6.07 15.92 1.35
N LEU A 203 6.82 15.01 0.72
CA LEU A 203 6.94 14.94 -0.73
C LEU A 203 5.60 14.59 -1.39
N THR A 204 4.79 13.73 -0.79
CA THR A 204 3.46 13.38 -1.30
C THR A 204 2.52 14.58 -1.28
N MET A 205 2.48 15.34 -0.19
CA MET A 205 1.70 16.59 -0.09
C MET A 205 2.21 17.63 -1.09
N THR A 206 3.53 17.76 -1.24
CA THR A 206 4.14 18.72 -2.17
C THR A 206 3.84 18.37 -3.62
N ALA A 207 4.04 17.11 -4.02
CA ALA A 207 3.76 16.61 -5.36
C ALA A 207 2.30 16.86 -5.74
N CYS A 208 1.36 16.48 -4.88
CA CYS A 208 -0.06 16.65 -5.13
C CYS A 208 -0.51 18.13 -5.05
N GLY A 209 0.00 18.86 -4.06
CA GLY A 209 -0.35 20.25 -3.79
C GLY A 209 0.06 21.18 -4.92
N LEU A 210 1.30 21.04 -5.43
CA LEU A 210 1.78 21.87 -6.54
C LEU A 210 1.01 21.62 -7.83
N VAL A 211 0.63 20.36 -8.11
CA VAL A 211 -0.22 20.03 -9.28
C VAL A 211 -1.60 20.65 -9.14
N LEU A 212 -2.23 20.54 -7.97
CA LEU A 212 -3.53 21.17 -7.70
C LEU A 212 -3.45 22.68 -7.80
N GLU A 213 -2.38 23.28 -7.27
CA GLU A 213 -2.11 24.71 -7.32
C GLU A 213 -1.96 25.19 -8.77
N ALA A 214 -1.21 24.46 -9.60
CA ALA A 214 -1.06 24.76 -11.02
C ALA A 214 -2.39 24.67 -11.77
N ALA A 215 -3.15 23.58 -11.57
CA ALA A 215 -4.43 23.34 -12.22
C ALA A 215 -5.48 24.39 -11.82
N CYS A 216 -5.60 24.72 -10.53
CA CYS A 216 -6.49 25.76 -10.04
C CYS A 216 -6.05 27.17 -10.48
N THR A 217 -4.75 27.38 -10.75
CA THR A 217 -4.25 28.65 -11.31
C THR A 217 -4.60 28.76 -12.79
N ALA A 218 -4.48 27.67 -13.55
CA ALA A 218 -4.86 27.64 -14.96
C ALA A 218 -6.39 27.81 -15.13
N ILE A 219 -7.19 26.89 -14.59
CA ILE A 219 -8.64 26.82 -14.82
C ILE A 219 -9.39 27.93 -14.06
N GLY A 220 -8.96 28.24 -12.83
CA GLY A 220 -9.61 29.20 -11.95
C GLY A 220 -10.19 28.54 -10.69
N MET A 221 -10.42 29.36 -9.65
CA MET A 221 -10.85 28.86 -8.33
C MET A 221 -12.31 28.38 -8.31
N GLU A 222 -13.15 28.85 -9.23
CA GLU A 222 -14.57 28.45 -9.33
C GLU A 222 -14.73 26.93 -9.57
N PHE A 223 -13.80 26.35 -10.33
CA PHE A 223 -13.78 24.91 -10.63
C PHE A 223 -12.82 24.12 -9.72
N ALA A 224 -12.26 24.74 -8.67
CA ALA A 224 -11.32 24.07 -7.77
C ALA A 224 -11.88 22.77 -7.15
N PRO A 225 -13.16 22.69 -6.72
CA PRO A 225 -13.72 21.42 -6.22
C PRO A 225 -13.74 20.31 -7.28
N PHE A 226 -14.01 20.65 -8.54
CA PHE A 226 -14.00 19.69 -9.64
C PHE A 226 -12.59 19.15 -9.91
N VAL A 227 -11.60 20.06 -9.96
CA VAL A 227 -10.18 19.70 -10.12
C VAL A 227 -9.71 18.80 -8.98
N LEU A 228 -10.08 19.12 -7.73
CA LEU A 228 -9.77 18.30 -6.57
C LEU A 228 -10.35 16.89 -6.72
N ASN A 229 -11.63 16.76 -7.04
CA ASN A 229 -12.29 15.46 -7.16
C ASN A 229 -11.69 14.60 -8.28
N VAL A 230 -11.43 15.18 -9.45
CA VAL A 230 -10.80 14.45 -10.57
C VAL A 230 -9.40 14.00 -10.18
N TRP A 231 -8.59 14.87 -9.56
CA TRP A 231 -7.24 14.54 -9.14
C TRP A 231 -7.22 13.49 -8.02
N LEU A 232 -8.15 13.57 -7.08
CA LEU A 232 -8.34 12.61 -6.00
C LEU A 232 -8.72 11.23 -6.54
N ILE A 233 -9.72 11.15 -7.43
CA ILE A 233 -10.14 9.88 -8.03
C ILE A 233 -9.01 9.27 -8.84
N ALA A 234 -8.30 10.08 -9.65
CA ALA A 234 -7.18 9.61 -10.45
C ALA A 234 -6.07 8.98 -9.57
N ASN A 235 -5.77 9.57 -8.42
CA ASN A 235 -4.75 9.09 -7.49
C ASN A 235 -5.21 7.93 -6.60
N ALA A 236 -6.46 7.96 -6.13
CA ALA A 236 -7.00 6.95 -5.21
C ALA A 236 -7.30 5.63 -5.92
N SER A 237 -7.81 5.68 -7.16
CA SER A 237 -8.26 4.48 -7.89
C SER A 237 -7.21 3.37 -7.99
N PRO A 238 -5.94 3.65 -8.33
CA PRO A 238 -4.91 2.62 -8.40
C PRO A 238 -4.45 2.09 -7.03
N GLY A 239 -4.77 2.78 -5.93
CA GLY A 239 -4.32 2.43 -4.58
C GLY A 239 -5.12 1.32 -3.89
N PHE A 240 -6.33 1.00 -4.37
CA PHE A 240 -7.26 0.10 -3.67
C PHE A 240 -6.87 -1.38 -3.67
N ALA A 241 -6.18 -1.85 -4.70
CA ALA A 241 -5.80 -3.25 -4.87
C ALA A 241 -4.41 -3.37 -5.49
N ALA A 242 -3.90 -4.58 -5.68
CA ALA A 242 -2.64 -4.78 -6.35
C ALA A 242 -2.78 -4.53 -7.86
N MET A 243 -1.76 -3.93 -8.47
CA MET A 243 -1.76 -3.65 -9.92
C MET A 243 -1.90 -4.89 -10.79
N GLU A 244 -1.47 -6.04 -10.29
CA GLU A 244 -1.55 -7.33 -10.99
C GLU A 244 -2.98 -7.85 -11.10
N THR A 245 -3.84 -7.53 -10.12
CA THR A 245 -5.25 -7.94 -10.10
C THR A 245 -6.16 -6.94 -10.81
N MET A 246 -5.68 -5.73 -11.08
CA MET A 246 -6.46 -4.69 -11.75
C MET A 246 -6.38 -4.78 -13.28
N PRO A 247 -7.41 -4.30 -14.00
CA PRO A 247 -7.36 -4.12 -15.44
C PRO A 247 -6.15 -3.27 -15.87
N ARG A 248 -5.63 -3.53 -17.08
CA ARG A 248 -4.45 -2.84 -17.64
C ARG A 248 -4.57 -1.32 -17.64
N PHE A 249 -5.80 -0.78 -17.70
CA PHE A 249 -6.07 0.66 -17.60
C PHE A 249 -5.43 1.29 -16.36
N TYR A 250 -5.54 0.67 -15.17
CA TYR A 250 -5.07 1.25 -13.91
C TYR A 250 -3.55 1.27 -13.74
N ARG A 251 -2.78 0.70 -14.69
CA ARG A 251 -1.32 0.72 -14.67
C ARG A 251 -0.71 2.12 -14.73
N TYR A 252 -1.48 3.14 -15.12
CA TYR A 252 -1.03 4.53 -14.99
C TYR A 252 -0.66 4.90 -13.55
N GLY A 253 -1.24 4.21 -12.56
CA GLY A 253 -0.97 4.47 -11.16
C GLY A 253 0.47 4.22 -10.72
N TYR A 254 1.28 3.44 -11.45
CA TYR A 254 2.71 3.34 -11.17
C TYR A 254 3.41 4.71 -11.20
N ALA A 255 2.92 5.62 -12.05
CA ALA A 255 3.42 6.98 -12.11
C ALA A 255 2.75 7.91 -11.09
N MET A 256 1.68 7.51 -10.40
CA MET A 256 0.90 8.40 -9.54
C MET A 256 1.48 8.51 -8.12
N PRO A 257 1.43 9.70 -7.48
CA PRO A 257 1.93 9.90 -6.12
C PRO A 257 1.37 8.92 -5.08
N PHE A 258 0.06 8.66 -5.07
CA PHE A 258 -0.57 7.83 -4.04
C PHE A 258 -0.09 6.37 -4.04
N TRP A 259 0.11 5.79 -5.23
CA TRP A 259 0.62 4.43 -5.35
C TRP A 259 2.02 4.32 -4.73
N ASN A 260 2.90 5.24 -5.11
CA ASN A 260 4.29 5.28 -4.63
C ASN A 260 4.36 5.57 -3.13
N ALA A 261 3.52 6.47 -2.61
CA ALA A 261 3.40 6.76 -1.19
C ALA A 261 2.90 5.54 -0.38
N GLY A 262 1.88 4.84 -0.88
CA GLY A 262 1.35 3.63 -0.25
C GLY A 262 2.38 2.49 -0.21
N GLN A 263 3.09 2.25 -1.31
CA GLN A 263 4.15 1.23 -1.39
C GLN A 263 5.33 1.56 -0.46
N ALA A 264 5.80 2.81 -0.45
CA ALA A 264 6.85 3.24 0.45
C ALA A 264 6.43 3.14 1.93
N THR A 265 5.18 3.47 2.26
CA THR A 265 4.65 3.33 3.63
C THR A 265 4.65 1.86 4.07
N ARG A 266 4.19 0.93 3.23
CA ARG A 266 4.25 -0.53 3.53
C ARG A 266 5.68 -1.01 3.76
N THR A 267 6.61 -0.51 2.94
CA THR A 267 8.04 -0.82 3.07
C THR A 267 8.59 -0.35 4.42
N VAL A 268 8.31 0.89 4.83
CA VAL A 268 8.80 1.46 6.10
C VAL A 268 8.19 0.75 7.31
N VAL A 269 6.87 0.50 7.28
CA VAL A 269 6.11 -0.05 8.41
C VAL A 269 6.35 -1.55 8.58
N PHE A 270 6.25 -2.32 7.50
CA PHE A 270 6.26 -3.78 7.55
C PHE A 270 7.55 -4.44 7.02
N GLY A 271 8.45 -3.67 6.40
CA GLY A 271 9.68 -4.24 5.82
C GLY A 271 9.44 -5.07 4.56
N THR A 272 8.41 -4.72 3.76
CA THR A 272 8.20 -5.33 2.45
C THR A 272 9.34 -5.01 1.48
N LYS A 273 9.34 -5.62 0.28
CA LYS A 273 10.35 -5.38 -0.75
C LYS A 273 10.59 -3.88 -0.97
N SER A 274 11.85 -3.48 -0.88
CA SER A 274 12.22 -2.08 -0.94
C SER A 274 12.20 -1.55 -2.37
N HIS A 275 11.21 -0.73 -2.67
CA HIS A 275 11.14 0.10 -3.88
C HIS A 275 11.29 1.59 -3.56
N LEU A 276 11.87 1.91 -2.39
CA LEU A 276 11.92 3.27 -1.85
C LEU A 276 12.58 4.26 -2.82
N GLY A 277 13.70 3.90 -3.44
CA GLY A 277 14.37 4.77 -4.41
C GLY A 277 13.46 5.18 -5.58
N LEU A 278 12.72 4.22 -6.13
CA LEU A 278 11.77 4.48 -7.22
C LEU A 278 10.58 5.32 -6.73
N ASN A 279 10.02 4.98 -5.57
CA ASN A 279 8.88 5.69 -5.00
C ASN A 279 9.22 7.17 -4.72
N PHE A 280 10.35 7.44 -4.09
CA PHE A 280 10.84 8.80 -3.86
C PHE A 280 11.18 9.51 -5.17
N GLY A 281 11.79 8.81 -6.13
CA GLY A 281 12.10 9.37 -7.45
C GLY A 281 10.86 9.87 -8.20
N VAL A 282 9.77 9.08 -8.19
CA VAL A 282 8.50 9.48 -8.82
C VAL A 282 7.88 10.68 -8.09
N LEU A 283 7.89 10.68 -6.75
CA LEU A 283 7.36 11.82 -5.98
C LEU A 283 8.14 13.11 -6.24
N VAL A 284 9.48 13.04 -6.28
CA VAL A 284 10.33 14.19 -6.61
C VAL A 284 10.08 14.66 -8.04
N ALA A 285 9.90 13.74 -9.00
CA ALA A 285 9.56 14.10 -10.38
C ALA A 285 8.24 14.89 -10.44
N TRP A 286 7.22 14.50 -9.67
CA TRP A 286 5.98 15.26 -9.56
C TRP A 286 6.14 16.61 -8.85
N CYS A 287 7.00 16.72 -7.84
CA CYS A 287 7.32 18.01 -7.23
C CYS A 287 7.91 18.98 -8.26
N VAL A 288 8.87 18.52 -9.07
CA VAL A 288 9.50 19.34 -10.12
C VAL A 288 8.48 19.70 -11.21
N LEU A 289 7.72 18.72 -11.69
CA LEU A 289 6.66 18.94 -12.70
C LEU A 289 5.59 19.92 -12.20
N GLY A 290 5.15 19.75 -10.95
CA GLY A 290 4.19 20.64 -10.30
C GLY A 290 4.74 22.06 -10.20
N TRP A 291 5.98 22.23 -9.77
CA TRP A 291 6.61 23.56 -9.66
C TRP A 291 6.71 24.26 -11.02
N VAL A 292 7.17 23.55 -12.06
CA VAL A 292 7.20 24.07 -13.44
C VAL A 292 5.79 24.43 -13.91
N ALA A 293 4.80 23.59 -13.64
CA ALA A 293 3.40 23.85 -14.00
C ALA A 293 2.85 25.11 -13.31
N VAL A 294 3.17 25.33 -12.03
CA VAL A 294 2.79 26.57 -11.32
C VAL A 294 3.42 27.80 -11.98
N CYS A 295 4.71 27.74 -12.32
CA CYS A 295 5.42 28.84 -13.00
C CYS A 295 4.77 29.18 -14.34
N VAL A 296 4.50 28.16 -15.17
CA VAL A 296 3.88 28.31 -16.49
C VAL A 296 2.45 28.84 -16.37
N ALA A 297 1.63 28.26 -15.49
CA ALA A 297 0.25 28.66 -15.29
C ALA A 297 0.14 30.13 -14.82
N THR A 298 1.02 30.53 -13.91
CA THR A 298 1.08 31.91 -13.39
C THR A 298 1.49 32.89 -14.49
N LYS A 299 2.53 32.58 -15.25
CA LYS A 299 2.99 33.40 -16.39
C LYS A 299 1.89 33.55 -17.44
N TRP A 300 1.22 32.46 -17.79
CA TRP A 300 0.14 32.45 -18.77
C TRP A 300 -1.07 33.29 -18.32
N ARG A 301 -1.46 33.20 -17.04
CA ARG A 301 -2.52 34.03 -16.45
C ARG A 301 -2.21 35.52 -16.53
N VAL A 302 -0.98 35.91 -16.20
CA VAL A 302 -0.55 37.32 -16.23
C VAL A 302 -0.57 37.87 -17.66
N GLU A 303 -0.01 37.13 -18.62
CA GLU A 303 0.00 37.53 -20.03
C GLU A 303 -1.42 37.68 -20.60
N THR A 304 -2.31 36.75 -20.25
CA THR A 304 -3.72 36.80 -20.65
C THR A 304 -4.46 37.98 -19.99
N GLY A 305 -4.13 38.30 -18.74
CA GLY A 305 -4.66 39.47 -18.03
C GLY A 305 -4.29 40.79 -18.71
N ARG A 306 -3.02 40.93 -19.11
CA ARG A 306 -2.51 42.10 -19.85
C ARG A 306 -3.25 42.30 -21.17
N ARG A 307 -3.50 41.22 -21.93
CA ARG A 307 -4.24 41.28 -23.21
C ARG A 307 -5.70 41.69 -23.05
N LYS A 308 -6.33 41.38 -21.92
CA LYS A 308 -7.74 41.73 -21.63
C LYS A 308 -7.90 43.08 -20.92
N GLY A 309 -6.84 43.87 -20.76
CA GLY A 309 -6.88 45.16 -20.06
C GLY A 309 -7.12 45.06 -18.56
N ARG A 310 -7.01 43.86 -17.96
CA ARG A 310 -7.09 43.67 -16.50
C ARG A 310 -5.67 43.63 -15.94
N HIS A 311 -5.27 44.70 -15.26
CA HIS A 311 -3.95 44.84 -14.63
C HIS A 311 -3.78 44.06 -13.32
N TYR A 312 -4.76 43.24 -12.92
CA TYR A 312 -4.68 42.44 -11.69
C TYR A 312 -3.97 41.11 -11.92
N VAL A 313 -3.03 40.80 -11.04
CA VAL A 313 -2.41 39.48 -10.89
C VAL A 313 -3.24 38.70 -9.86
N PRO A 314 -3.95 37.62 -10.25
CA PRO A 314 -4.69 36.76 -9.32
C PRO A 314 -3.81 35.68 -8.67
#